data_AF-A0A2W4KM86-F1
#
_entry.id   AF-A0A2W4KM86-F1
#
_cell.length_a   1.000
_cell.length_b   1.000
_cell.length_c   1.000
_cell.angle_alpha   90.00
_cell.angle_beta   90.00
_cell.angle_gamma   90.00
#
_symmetry.space_group_name_H-M   'P 1'
#
loop_
_entity.id
_entity.type
_entity.pdbx_description
1 polymer ?
#
loop_
_entity_poly.entity_id
_entity_poly.type
_entity_poly.pdbx_seq_one_letter_code
_entity_poly.pdbx_strand_id
1 'polypeptide(L)'
;MSGSGKLSALGEKVLDPGKYIGKAKMGYIAAQRVPEVCEKIFCYCGCDYTDEHASLLDCFTSDHGVDCIYCQGEAVMAYKMSRKGSSAADIQKAIDLNWGPKYPFFEQPSPAIKKYWKTRLWAPGVGPTAAEKHNDETPLYDPFTGSMEKNVAPMGKSEDCCGKKDGKESNAAKASKVSK
;
A
#
# COMPACT_ATOMS: atom_id res chain seq x y z
N MET A 1 -11.15 30.04 -0.52
CA MET A 1 -10.81 30.24 -1.94
C MET A 1 -10.57 28.87 -2.56
N SER A 2 -11.60 28.27 -3.15
CA SER A 2 -11.47 27.01 -3.90
C SER A 2 -10.97 27.34 -5.29
N GLY A 3 -9.65 27.36 -5.46
CA GLY A 3 -9.06 27.44 -6.78
C GLY A 3 -9.34 26.14 -7.52
N SER A 4 -10.11 26.21 -8.60
CA SER A 4 -10.12 25.22 -9.67
C SER A 4 -8.74 25.26 -10.34
N GLY A 5 -7.72 24.77 -9.62
CA GLY A 5 -6.36 24.68 -10.10
C GLY A 5 -6.32 23.65 -11.21
N LYS A 6 -5.99 24.11 -12.42
CA LYS A 6 -5.72 23.25 -13.57
C LYS A 6 -4.71 22.18 -13.16
N LEU A 7 -4.97 20.92 -13.55
CA LEU A 7 -4.03 19.82 -13.32
C LEU A 7 -2.71 20.13 -14.03
N SER A 8 -1.60 19.69 -13.44
CA SER A 8 -0.31 19.71 -14.15
C SER A 8 -0.30 18.64 -15.24
N ALA A 9 0.62 18.77 -16.21
CA ALA A 9 0.73 17.83 -17.31
C ALA A 9 0.96 16.37 -16.86
N LEU A 10 1.57 16.17 -15.69
CA LEU A 10 1.71 14.83 -15.10
C LEU A 10 0.41 14.36 -14.44
N GLY A 11 -0.33 15.27 -13.81
CA GLY A 11 -1.65 14.96 -13.22
C GLY A 11 -2.69 14.57 -14.27
N GLU A 12 -2.56 15.08 -15.50
CA GLU A 12 -3.41 14.69 -16.64
C GLU A 12 -3.14 13.26 -17.13
N LYS A 13 -1.98 12.67 -16.82
CA LYS A 13 -1.66 11.26 -17.18
C LYS A 13 -2.29 10.25 -16.23
N VAL A 14 -2.65 10.67 -15.02
CA VAL A 14 -3.32 9.80 -14.05
C VAL A 14 -4.71 9.44 -14.57
N LEU A 15 -5.05 8.14 -14.53
CA LEU A 15 -6.37 7.68 -14.96
C LEU A 15 -7.49 8.36 -14.14
N ASP A 16 -8.63 8.63 -14.79
CA ASP A 16 -9.74 9.36 -14.18
C ASP A 16 -10.20 8.73 -12.86
N PRO A 17 -10.00 9.41 -11.71
CA PRO A 17 -10.41 8.88 -10.41
C PRO A 17 -11.93 8.64 -10.30
N GLY A 18 -12.73 9.26 -11.16
CA GLY A 18 -14.18 9.04 -11.24
C GLY A 18 -14.58 7.59 -11.53
N LYS A 19 -13.68 6.79 -12.13
CA LYS A 19 -13.90 5.39 -12.47
C LYS A 19 -13.81 4.43 -11.29
N TYR A 20 -13.23 4.87 -10.16
CA TYR A 20 -12.94 4.02 -9.02
C TYR A 20 -13.74 4.44 -7.77
N ILE A 21 -13.76 3.57 -6.76
CA ILE A 21 -14.41 3.81 -5.45
C ILE A 21 -13.43 3.50 -4.30
N GLY A 22 -13.81 3.87 -3.08
CA GLY A 22 -13.05 3.50 -1.87
C GLY A 22 -11.59 3.96 -1.87
N LYS A 23 -10.69 3.09 -1.38
CA LYS A 23 -9.24 3.37 -1.28
C LYS A 23 -8.58 3.59 -2.64
N ALA A 24 -8.99 2.85 -3.66
CA ALA A 24 -8.54 3.06 -5.04
C ALA A 24 -8.80 4.51 -5.47
N LYS A 25 -10.06 4.97 -5.39
CA LYS A 25 -10.41 6.36 -5.71
C LYS A 25 -9.55 7.38 -4.98
N MET A 26 -9.32 7.16 -3.69
CA MET A 26 -8.47 8.05 -2.88
C MET A 26 -7.02 8.06 -3.37
N GLY A 27 -6.46 6.91 -3.76
CA GLY A 27 -5.14 6.80 -4.37
C GLY A 27 -5.02 7.58 -5.68
N TYR A 28 -5.93 7.36 -6.64
CA TYR A 28 -5.95 8.09 -7.92
C TYR A 28 -6.12 9.60 -7.73
N ILE A 29 -7.00 10.04 -6.82
CA ILE A 29 -7.12 11.46 -6.47
C ILE A 29 -5.80 11.99 -5.91
N ALA A 30 -5.17 11.27 -4.99
CA ALA A 30 -3.92 11.69 -4.38
C ALA A 30 -2.80 11.85 -5.43
N ALA A 31 -2.60 10.84 -6.28
CA ALA A 31 -1.62 10.87 -7.35
C ALA A 31 -1.88 12.01 -8.35
N GLN A 32 -3.14 12.25 -8.72
CA GLN A 32 -3.52 13.35 -9.60
C GLN A 32 -3.27 14.74 -8.98
N ARG A 33 -3.31 14.85 -7.64
CA ARG A 33 -3.13 16.11 -6.90
C ARG A 33 -1.66 16.46 -6.61
N VAL A 34 -0.78 15.47 -6.50
CA VAL A 34 0.66 15.66 -6.26
C VAL A 34 1.53 14.82 -7.22
N PRO A 35 1.29 14.90 -8.53
CA PRO A 35 1.92 13.99 -9.48
C PRO A 35 3.44 14.18 -9.56
N GLU A 36 3.96 15.39 -9.34
CA GLU A 36 5.41 15.67 -9.29
C GLU A 36 6.10 15.04 -8.06
N VAL A 37 5.33 14.79 -7.00
CA VAL A 37 5.82 14.10 -5.80
C VAL A 37 5.77 12.59 -6.05
N CYS A 38 4.66 12.08 -6.57
CA CYS A 38 4.52 10.67 -6.93
C CYS A 38 5.53 10.20 -7.98
N GLU A 39 5.87 11.03 -8.97
CA GLU A 39 6.92 10.72 -9.96
C GLU A 39 8.30 10.53 -9.31
N LYS A 40 8.53 11.17 -8.16
CA LYS A 40 9.78 11.09 -7.41
C LYS A 40 9.80 9.99 -6.39
N ILE A 41 8.69 9.31 -6.11
CA ILE A 41 8.61 8.25 -5.11
C ILE A 41 8.72 6.90 -5.83
N PHE A 42 9.45 5.97 -5.25
CA PHE A 42 9.43 4.57 -5.67
C PHE A 42 8.30 3.82 -4.94
N CYS A 43 7.56 2.96 -5.66
CA CYS A 43 6.53 2.14 -5.06
C CYS A 43 7.12 0.81 -4.58
N TYR A 44 6.94 0.49 -3.30
CA TYR A 44 7.57 -0.69 -2.69
C TYR A 44 6.71 -1.96 -2.76
N CYS A 45 5.62 -1.94 -3.53
CA CYS A 45 4.77 -3.12 -3.71
C CYS A 45 5.43 -4.25 -4.54
N GLY A 46 6.50 -3.94 -5.29
CA GLY A 46 7.19 -4.88 -6.17
C GLY A 46 6.75 -4.82 -7.64
N CYS A 47 5.91 -3.85 -8.01
CA CYS A 47 5.43 -3.69 -9.40
C CYS A 47 6.52 -3.29 -10.40
N ASP A 48 7.70 -2.93 -9.92
CA ASP A 48 8.88 -2.68 -10.75
C ASP A 48 9.38 -3.95 -11.46
N TYR A 49 9.08 -5.14 -10.92
CA TYR A 49 9.34 -6.42 -11.57
C TYR A 49 8.16 -6.95 -12.39
N THR A 50 6.92 -6.71 -11.95
CA THR A 50 5.74 -7.29 -12.60
C THR A 50 5.20 -6.45 -13.75
N ASP A 51 5.30 -5.12 -13.63
CA ASP A 51 4.67 -4.16 -14.55
C ASP A 51 5.66 -3.10 -15.06
N GLU A 52 6.95 -3.25 -14.75
CA GLU A 52 8.03 -2.34 -15.16
C GLU A 52 7.83 -0.87 -14.72
N HIS A 53 7.05 -0.64 -13.66
CA HIS A 53 6.85 0.69 -13.10
C HIS A 53 8.14 1.21 -12.46
N ALA A 54 8.48 2.47 -12.75
CA ALA A 54 9.69 3.11 -12.24
C ALA A 54 9.41 4.10 -11.10
N SER A 55 8.17 4.55 -10.97
CA SER A 55 7.72 5.49 -9.96
C SER A 55 6.32 5.14 -9.44
N LEU A 56 5.96 5.70 -8.30
CA LEU A 56 4.60 5.62 -7.76
C LEU A 56 3.57 6.24 -8.72
N LEU A 57 3.94 7.24 -9.52
CA LEU A 57 3.04 7.84 -10.50
C LEU A 57 2.61 6.81 -11.55
N ASP A 58 3.53 5.95 -12.02
CA ASP A 58 3.25 4.96 -13.06
C ASP A 58 2.10 4.03 -12.66
N CYS A 59 2.03 3.64 -11.38
CA CYS A 59 0.95 2.81 -10.82
C CYS A 59 -0.45 3.40 -11.00
N PHE A 60 -0.56 4.73 -11.17
CA PHE A 60 -1.81 5.45 -11.38
C PHE A 60 -2.02 5.91 -12.83
N THR A 61 -1.05 5.64 -13.72
CA THR A 61 -1.24 5.74 -15.18
C THR A 61 -1.76 4.45 -15.80
N SER A 62 -1.76 3.36 -15.02
CA SER A 62 -2.39 2.07 -15.30
C SER A 62 -3.46 1.74 -14.24
N ASP A 63 -4.12 0.60 -14.38
CA ASP A 63 -5.12 0.10 -13.41
C ASP A 63 -4.48 -0.60 -12.19
N HIS A 64 -3.14 -0.60 -12.04
CA HIS A 64 -2.46 -1.28 -10.94
C HIS A 64 -2.85 -0.72 -9.56
N GLY A 65 -3.12 0.59 -9.47
CA GLY A 65 -3.58 1.24 -8.25
C GLY A 65 -4.98 0.81 -7.77
N VAL A 66 -5.72 0.00 -8.53
CA VAL A 66 -7.11 -0.39 -8.21
C VAL A 66 -7.20 -1.33 -7.02
N ASP A 67 -6.30 -2.31 -6.92
CA ASP A 67 -6.30 -3.35 -5.87
C ASP A 67 -5.03 -3.35 -5.02
N CYS A 68 -3.99 -2.60 -5.40
CA CYS A 68 -2.75 -2.51 -4.64
C CYS A 68 -2.84 -1.53 -3.46
N ILE A 69 -3.02 -2.06 -2.24
CA ILE A 69 -3.10 -1.26 -1.01
C ILE A 69 -1.82 -0.46 -0.71
N TYR A 70 -0.66 -0.92 -1.19
CA TYR A 70 0.63 -0.24 -1.07
C TYR A 70 0.63 1.04 -1.90
N CYS A 71 0.36 0.94 -3.20
CA CYS A 71 0.26 2.11 -4.09
C CYS A 71 -0.73 3.14 -3.55
N GLN A 72 -1.93 2.68 -3.17
CA GLN A 72 -2.99 3.52 -2.62
C GLN A 72 -2.53 4.24 -1.34
N GLY A 73 -1.87 3.50 -0.44
CA GLY A 73 -1.35 4.04 0.81
C GLY A 73 -0.25 5.08 0.58
N GLU A 74 0.79 4.72 -0.17
CA GLU A 74 1.93 5.60 -0.48
C GLU A 74 1.47 6.94 -1.10
N ALA A 75 0.55 6.89 -2.07
CA ALA A 75 0.02 8.09 -2.71
C ALA A 75 -0.78 8.96 -1.73
N VAL A 76 -1.65 8.35 -0.91
CA VAL A 76 -2.43 9.08 0.09
C VAL A 76 -1.53 9.68 1.16
N MET A 77 -0.47 8.99 1.57
CA MET A 77 0.53 9.52 2.50
C MET A 77 1.26 10.71 1.88
N ALA A 78 1.74 10.59 0.65
CA ALA A 78 2.39 11.67 -0.08
C ALA A 78 1.50 12.91 -0.15
N TYR A 79 0.25 12.74 -0.59
CA TYR A 79 -0.70 13.85 -0.68
C TYR A 79 -0.99 14.50 0.69
N LYS A 80 -1.19 13.71 1.74
CA LYS A 80 -1.43 14.23 3.09
C LYS A 80 -0.23 15.03 3.60
N MET A 81 0.99 14.57 3.35
CA MET A 81 2.21 15.27 3.75
C MET A 81 2.45 16.53 2.91
N SER A 82 2.25 16.49 1.60
CA SER A 82 2.33 17.68 0.73
C SER A 82 1.34 18.75 1.17
N ARG A 83 0.11 18.37 1.54
CA ARG A 83 -0.88 19.31 2.09
C ARG A 83 -0.47 19.96 3.41
N LYS A 84 0.40 19.31 4.19
CA LYS A 84 0.98 19.84 5.43
C LYS A 84 2.23 20.68 5.17
N GLY A 85 2.67 20.83 3.91
CA GLY A 85 3.85 21.59 3.53
C GLY A 85 5.17 20.83 3.66
N SER A 86 5.14 19.51 3.82
CA SER A 86 6.36 18.70 3.83
C SER A 86 7.09 18.78 2.48
N SER A 87 8.43 18.78 2.52
CA SER A 87 9.24 18.79 1.30
C SER A 87 9.17 17.44 0.58
N ALA A 88 9.48 17.40 -0.72
CA ALA A 88 9.53 16.14 -1.48
C ALA A 88 10.56 15.16 -0.89
N ALA A 89 11.67 15.65 -0.32
CA ALA A 89 12.66 14.81 0.34
C ALA A 89 12.11 14.20 1.64
N ASP A 90 11.38 14.97 2.45
CA ASP A 90 10.76 14.44 3.68
C ASP A 90 9.68 13.41 3.38
N ILE A 91 8.92 13.61 2.30
CA ILE A 91 7.89 12.68 1.85
C ILE A 91 8.53 11.37 1.37
N GLN A 92 9.55 11.45 0.51
CA GLN A 92 10.32 10.27 0.09
C GLN A 92 10.85 9.52 1.31
N LYS A 93 11.50 10.21 2.25
CA LYS A 93 12.02 9.59 3.47
C LYS A 93 10.93 8.86 4.25
N ALA A 94 9.77 9.48 4.45
CA ALA A 94 8.69 8.88 5.21
C ALA A 94 8.14 7.62 4.54
N ILE A 95 8.00 7.63 3.21
CA ILE A 95 7.54 6.47 2.44
C ILE A 95 8.60 5.36 2.45
N ASP A 96 9.86 5.71 2.16
CA ASP A 96 11.00 4.78 2.18
C ASP A 96 11.12 4.06 3.52
N LEU A 97 10.99 4.77 4.64
CA LEU A 97 11.08 4.16 5.97
C LEU A 97 9.85 3.32 6.33
N ASN A 98 8.67 3.65 5.80
CA ASN A 98 7.44 2.95 6.13
C ASN A 98 7.26 1.66 5.31
N TRP A 99 7.44 1.73 3.99
CA TRP A 99 7.24 0.59 3.09
C TRP A 99 8.52 -0.06 2.60
N GLY A 100 9.67 0.63 2.66
CA GLY A 100 10.97 0.06 2.28
C GLY A 100 11.18 -1.31 2.90
N PRO A 101 11.06 -1.50 4.23
CA PRO A 101 11.25 -2.80 4.86
C PRO A 101 10.33 -3.94 4.37
N LYS A 102 9.26 -3.64 3.64
CA LYS A 102 8.31 -4.62 3.10
C LYS A 102 8.55 -4.94 1.62
N TYR A 103 9.53 -4.32 0.98
CA TYR A 103 9.82 -4.55 -0.42
C TYR A 103 10.25 -6.01 -0.67
N PRO A 104 9.58 -6.75 -1.57
CA PRO A 104 9.76 -8.20 -1.66
C PRO A 104 11.08 -8.64 -2.30
N PHE A 105 11.75 -7.77 -3.06
CA PHE A 105 12.91 -8.16 -3.89
C PHE A 105 14.24 -7.55 -3.42
N PHE A 106 14.47 -7.51 -2.10
CA PHE A 106 15.72 -6.93 -1.56
C PHE A 106 16.99 -7.69 -1.96
N GLU A 107 16.93 -9.01 -2.04
CA GLU A 107 18.08 -9.84 -2.39
C GLU A 107 18.53 -9.59 -3.83
N GLN A 108 17.57 -9.35 -4.73
CA GLN A 108 17.80 -9.04 -6.13
C GLN A 108 17.00 -7.80 -6.51
N PRO A 109 17.53 -6.59 -6.26
CA PRO A 109 16.80 -5.37 -6.56
C PRO A 109 16.80 -5.07 -8.07
N SER A 110 15.67 -4.54 -8.56
CA SER A 110 15.51 -4.18 -9.96
C SER A 110 16.40 -3.01 -10.38
N PRO A 111 16.56 -2.78 -11.70
CA PRO A 111 17.17 -1.55 -12.19
C PRO A 111 16.44 -0.28 -11.73
N ALA A 112 15.10 -0.33 -11.58
CA ALA A 112 14.29 0.82 -11.19
C ALA A 112 14.60 1.28 -9.76
N ILE A 113 14.58 0.38 -8.78
CA ILE A 113 14.90 0.73 -7.39
C ILE A 113 16.39 1.12 -7.22
N LYS A 114 17.29 0.46 -7.96
CA LYS A 114 18.71 0.84 -8.00
C LYS A 114 18.92 2.26 -8.55
N LYS A 115 18.17 2.65 -9.57
CA LYS A 115 18.16 4.01 -10.11
C LYS A 115 17.59 4.97 -9.06
N TYR A 116 16.46 4.63 -8.45
CA TYR A 116 15.82 5.42 -7.41
C TYR A 116 16.77 5.75 -6.25
N TRP A 117 17.45 4.75 -5.67
CA TRP A 117 18.41 4.98 -4.59
C TRP A 117 19.55 5.93 -4.95
N LYS A 118 19.98 5.93 -6.23
CA LYS A 118 21.01 6.86 -6.70
C LYS A 118 20.48 8.30 -6.81
N THR A 119 19.20 8.48 -7.12
CA THR A 119 18.62 9.79 -7.49
C THR A 119 17.66 10.39 -6.46
N ARG A 120 17.32 9.66 -5.39
CA ARG A 120 16.41 10.15 -4.34
C ARG A 120 17.00 11.35 -3.58
N LEU A 121 16.12 12.18 -3.02
CA LEU A 121 16.47 13.52 -2.52
C LEU A 121 16.98 13.52 -1.08
N TRP A 122 16.48 12.64 -0.21
CA TRP A 122 16.81 12.68 1.22
C TRP A 122 18.09 11.93 1.60
N ALA A 123 18.47 10.91 0.81
CA ALA A 123 19.67 10.10 0.98
C ALA A 123 20.24 9.73 -0.41
N PRO A 124 20.80 10.71 -1.15
CA PRO A 124 21.28 10.50 -2.52
C PRO A 124 22.50 9.58 -2.55
N GLY A 125 22.54 8.65 -3.52
CA GLY A 125 23.72 7.82 -3.80
C GLY A 125 23.97 6.68 -2.81
N VAL A 126 23.13 6.51 -1.81
CA VAL A 126 23.18 5.39 -0.85
C VAL A 126 22.04 4.43 -1.16
N GLY A 127 22.35 3.13 -1.23
CA GLY A 127 21.36 2.05 -1.25
C GLY A 127 20.42 2.08 -0.03
N PRO A 128 19.63 1.03 0.22
CA PRO A 128 18.69 1.06 1.34
C PRO A 128 19.46 1.27 2.65
N THR A 129 19.03 2.25 3.44
CA THR A 129 19.58 2.47 4.79
C THR A 129 19.24 1.29 5.67
N ALA A 130 19.89 1.18 6.84
CA ALA A 130 19.63 0.09 7.77
C ALA A 130 18.15 -0.02 8.18
N ALA A 131 17.45 1.13 8.26
CA ALA A 131 16.03 1.20 8.59
C ALA A 131 15.09 0.84 7.42
N GLU A 132 15.61 0.81 6.18
CA GLU A 132 14.84 0.44 5.00
C GLU A 132 15.02 -1.02 4.61
N LYS A 133 15.99 -1.73 5.19
CA LYS A 133 16.23 -3.15 4.87
C LYS A 133 15.02 -4.01 5.24
N HIS A 134 14.85 -5.11 4.51
CA HIS A 134 13.75 -6.06 4.72
C HIS A 134 13.53 -6.38 6.21
N ASN A 135 12.32 -6.15 6.70
CA ASN A 135 11.91 -6.46 8.04
C ASN A 135 10.39 -6.66 8.10
N ASP A 136 9.96 -7.91 8.23
CA ASP A 136 8.55 -8.28 8.32
C ASP A 136 7.93 -7.92 9.67
N GLU A 137 8.73 -7.67 10.71
CA GLU A 137 8.27 -7.29 12.05
C GLU A 137 7.97 -5.78 12.20
N THR A 138 8.47 -4.94 11.29
CA THR A 138 8.30 -3.48 11.38
C THR A 138 6.82 -3.10 11.16
N PRO A 139 6.17 -2.42 12.12
CA PRO A 139 4.78 -1.97 11.96
C PRO A 139 4.65 -1.01 10.77
N LEU A 140 3.58 -1.16 10.01
CA LEU A 140 3.29 -0.32 8.87
C LEU A 140 2.33 0.80 9.27
N TYR A 141 2.68 2.07 9.00
CA TYR A 141 1.74 3.17 9.13
C TYR A 141 0.67 3.10 8.03
N ASP A 142 -0.60 3.07 8.43
CA ASP A 142 -1.74 3.15 7.52
C ASP A 142 -2.21 4.60 7.37
N PRO A 143 -2.03 5.23 6.20
CA PRO A 143 -2.47 6.59 5.95
C PRO A 143 -3.98 6.72 5.81
N PHE A 144 -4.77 5.65 5.69
CA PHE A 144 -6.23 5.71 5.67
C PHE A 144 -6.82 5.90 7.06
N THR A 145 -6.37 5.11 8.04
CA THR A 145 -6.83 5.18 9.43
C THR A 145 -5.98 6.11 10.30
N GLY A 146 -4.75 6.41 9.90
CA GLY A 146 -3.77 7.14 10.71
C GLY A 146 -3.18 6.32 11.85
N SER A 147 -3.32 4.99 11.81
CA SER A 147 -2.83 4.07 12.83
C SER A 147 -1.54 3.39 12.38
N MET A 148 -0.77 2.86 13.34
CA MET A 148 0.26 1.86 13.05
C MET A 148 -0.43 0.49 12.99
N GLU A 149 -0.49 -0.11 11.81
CA GLU A 149 -0.93 -1.49 11.65
C GLU A 149 0.09 -2.40 12.35
N LYS A 150 -0.39 -3.11 13.37
CA LYS A 150 0.34 -4.23 13.95
C LYS A 150 0.35 -5.32 12.88
N ASN A 151 1.48 -6.02 12.68
CA ASN A 151 1.57 -7.11 11.71
C ASN A 151 0.37 -8.04 11.88
N VAL A 152 -0.59 -7.97 10.94
CA VAL A 152 -1.60 -8.99 10.80
C VAL A 152 -0.81 -10.16 10.24
N ALA A 153 -0.65 -11.22 11.03
CA ALA A 153 -0.03 -12.45 10.56
C ALA A 153 -0.62 -12.79 9.18
N PRO A 154 0.19 -13.31 8.23
CA PRO A 154 -0.32 -13.72 6.93
C PRO A 154 -1.57 -14.56 7.18
N MET A 155 -2.66 -14.24 6.47
CA MET A 155 -3.92 -14.99 6.55
C MET A 155 -3.58 -16.45 6.73
N GLY A 156 -3.84 -16.99 7.93
CA GLY A 156 -3.62 -18.39 8.21
C GLY A 156 -4.22 -19.18 7.07
N LYS A 157 -3.48 -20.19 6.58
CA LYS A 157 -3.89 -21.06 5.48
C LYS A 157 -5.41 -21.22 5.52
N SER A 158 -6.07 -20.88 4.42
CA SER A 158 -7.47 -21.22 4.21
C SER A 158 -7.60 -22.74 4.18
N GLU A 159 -7.59 -23.36 5.35
CA GLU A 159 -8.02 -24.73 5.53
C GLU A 159 -9.54 -24.65 5.72
N ASP A 160 -10.24 -25.23 4.74
CA ASP A 160 -11.68 -25.53 4.72
C ASP A 160 -12.66 -24.40 4.31
N CYS A 161 -12.53 -23.94 3.06
CA CYS A 161 -13.62 -23.24 2.33
C CYS A 161 -14.72 -24.18 1.80
N CYS A 162 -14.72 -25.47 2.15
CA CYS A 162 -15.78 -26.40 1.76
C CYS A 162 -16.35 -27.12 2.99
N GLY A 163 -17.49 -26.63 3.46
CA GLY A 163 -18.18 -27.17 4.62
C GLY A 163 -18.57 -28.64 4.43
N LYS A 164 -18.11 -29.49 5.36
CA LYS A 164 -18.70 -30.81 5.59
C LYS A 164 -19.68 -30.69 6.76
N LYS A 165 -20.97 -30.65 6.41
CA LYS A 165 -22.08 -30.80 7.36
C LYS A 165 -22.16 -32.27 7.74
N ASP A 166 -21.59 -32.65 8.87
CA ASP A 166 -21.92 -33.92 9.48
C ASP A 166 -22.99 -33.72 10.55
N GLY A 167 -24.12 -34.37 10.30
CA GLY A 167 -25.40 -34.20 10.96
C GLY A 167 -25.38 -34.49 12.46
N LYS A 168 -26.03 -33.61 13.20
CA LYS A 168 -26.43 -33.81 14.58
C LYS A 168 -27.74 -34.60 14.59
N GLU A 169 -27.65 -35.92 14.67
CA GLU A 169 -28.83 -36.74 14.97
C GLU A 169 -28.98 -36.85 16.50
N SER A 170 -30.08 -36.28 16.96
CA SER A 170 -30.59 -36.37 18.31
C SER A 170 -31.04 -37.79 18.64
N ASN A 171 -30.78 -38.26 19.85
CA ASN A 171 -31.81 -39.00 20.57
C ASN A 171 -31.78 -38.73 22.07
N ALA A 172 -32.87 -38.14 22.54
CA ALA A 172 -33.23 -38.02 23.92
C ALA A 172 -33.89 -39.32 24.37
N ALA A 173 -33.40 -39.91 25.46
CA ALA A 173 -34.15 -40.91 26.22
C ALA A 173 -34.50 -40.29 27.58
N LYS A 174 -35.80 -40.04 27.78
CA LYS A 174 -36.38 -39.57 29.04
C LYS A 174 -37.45 -40.58 29.46
N ALA A 175 -37.27 -41.22 30.60
CA ALA A 175 -38.30 -41.84 31.45
C ALA A 175 -37.57 -42.38 32.69
N SER A 176 -38.10 -42.44 33.90
CA SER A 176 -39.26 -41.84 34.57
C SER A 176 -39.06 -42.16 36.06
N LYS A 177 -39.60 -41.29 36.93
CA LYS A 177 -39.71 -41.49 38.39
C LYS A 177 -40.33 -42.85 38.75
N VAL A 178 -39.98 -43.40 39.91
CA VAL A 178 -40.95 -43.80 40.96
C VAL A 178 -40.25 -44.05 42.29
N SER A 179 -40.87 -43.55 43.35
CA SER A 179 -40.54 -43.67 44.77
C SER A 179 -40.91 -45.05 45.33
N LYS A 180 -40.09 -45.59 46.24
CA LYS A 180 -40.54 -46.03 47.56
C LYS A 180 -39.36 -46.22 48.50
#